data_AF-A0A4P5VDP3-F1
#
_entry.id   AF-A0A4P5VDP3-F1
#
_cell.length_a   1.000
_cell.length_b   1.000
_cell.length_c   1.000
_cell.angle_alpha   90.00
_cell.angle_beta   90.00
_cell.angle_gamma   90.00
#
_symmetry.space_group_name_H-M   'P 1'
#
loop_
_entity.id
_entity.type
_entity.pdbx_description
1 polymer ?
#
loop_
_entity_poly.entity_id
_entity_poly.type
_entity_poly.pdbx_seq_one_letter_code
_entity_poly.pdbx_strand_id
1 'polypeptide(L)' 'MLNEPENSLHPDLLAPLARLIAAVAERTQVWVVAHAEALITALEDSPGCTLLRLERELGATLLPGQTVLERAAWRWPA' A
#
# COMPACT_ATOMS: atom_id res chain seq x y z
N MET A 1 -9.00 4.82 4.36
CA MET A 1 -7.55 4.76 4.71
C MET A 1 -7.42 3.77 5.85
N LEU A 2 -6.53 2.79 5.70
CA LEU A 2 -6.22 1.74 6.67
C LEU A 2 -4.72 1.86 7.00
N ASN A 3 -4.39 2.05 8.27
CA ASN A 3 -3.00 2.21 8.72
C ASN A 3 -2.59 1.00 9.56
N GLU A 4 -1.60 0.27 9.09
CA GLU A 4 -1.07 -0.97 9.69
C GLU A 4 -2.21 -1.95 10.07
N PRO A 5 -3.13 -2.29 9.16
CA PRO A 5 -4.25 -3.17 9.48
C PRO A 5 -3.81 -4.60 9.87
N GLU A 6 -2.56 -4.98 9.59
CA GLU A 6 -1.91 -6.21 10.04
C GLU A 6 -1.53 -6.20 11.54
N ASN A 7 -1.53 -5.04 12.18
CA ASN A 7 -1.00 -4.92 13.53
C ASN A 7 -1.83 -5.76 14.50
N SER A 8 -1.15 -6.59 15.29
CA SER A 8 -1.76 -7.56 16.22
C SER A 8 -2.60 -8.67 15.58
N LEU A 9 -2.52 -8.89 14.25
CA LEU A 9 -3.16 -10.03 13.58
C LEU A 9 -2.23 -11.25 13.49
N HIS A 10 -2.84 -12.44 13.51
CA HIS A 10 -2.12 -13.68 13.21
C HIS A 10 -1.74 -13.71 11.70
N PRO A 11 -0.55 -14.21 11.32
CA PRO A 11 -0.10 -14.25 9.92
C PRO A 11 -1.09 -14.90 8.94
N ASP A 12 -1.77 -15.97 9.37
CA ASP A 12 -2.78 -16.67 8.56
C ASP A 12 -4.00 -15.80 8.21
N LEU A 13 -4.20 -14.68 8.90
CA LEU A 13 -5.30 -13.74 8.65
C LEU A 13 -4.96 -12.67 7.62
N LEU A 14 -3.69 -12.54 7.20
CA LEU A 14 -3.27 -11.51 6.24
C LEU A 14 -3.86 -11.72 4.85
N ALA A 15 -3.87 -12.96 4.36
CA ALA A 15 -4.49 -13.28 3.06
C ALA A 15 -6.01 -13.06 3.07
N PRO A 16 -6.77 -13.51 4.10
CA PRO A 16 -8.17 -13.13 4.26
C PRO A 16 -8.41 -11.62 4.35
N LEU A 17 -7.58 -10.89 5.09
CA LEU A 17 -7.66 -9.44 5.20
C LEU A 17 -7.47 -8.76 3.82
N ALA A 18 -6.47 -9.20 3.05
CA ALA A 18 -6.23 -8.69 1.69
C ALA A 18 -7.48 -8.82 0.80
N ARG A 19 -8.15 -9.98 0.85
CA ARG A 19 -9.39 -10.20 0.08
C ARG A 19 -10.52 -9.25 0.49
N LEU A 20 -10.66 -8.95 1.78
CA LEU A 20 -11.67 -8.01 2.27
C LEU A 20 -11.38 -6.57 1.82
N ILE A 21 -10.10 -6.18 1.88
CA ILE A 21 -9.65 -4.87 1.41
C ILE A 21 -9.92 -4.73 -0.09
N ALA A 22 -9.55 -5.74 -0.89
CA ALA A 22 -9.78 -5.76 -2.34
C ALA A 22 -11.28 -5.64 -2.67
N ALA A 23 -12.14 -6.38 -1.96
CA ALA A 23 -13.59 -6.31 -2.16
C ALA A 23 -14.17 -4.92 -1.85
N VAL A 24 -13.63 -4.22 -0.85
CA VAL A 24 -14.03 -2.82 -0.57
C VAL A 24 -13.48 -1.87 -1.63
N ALA A 25 -12.29 -2.13 -2.16
CA ALA A 25 -11.64 -1.32 -3.20
C ALA A 25 -12.44 -1.28 -4.51
N GLU A 26 -13.25 -2.31 -4.81
CA GLU A 26 -14.17 -2.32 -5.96
C GLU A 26 -15.24 -1.21 -5.88
N ARG A 27 -15.53 -0.71 -4.68
CA ARG A 27 -16.63 0.24 -4.41
C ARG A 27 -16.15 1.63 -4.04
N THR A 28 -14.89 1.78 -3.65
CA THR A 28 -14.30 3.03 -3.19
C THR A 28 -12.78 2.96 -3.23
N GLN A 29 -12.12 4.11 -3.29
CA GLN A 29 -10.66 4.15 -3.18
C GLN A 29 -10.22 3.79 -1.75
N VAL A 30 -9.29 2.84 -1.64
CA VAL A 30 -8.71 2.40 -0.37
C VAL A 30 -7.21 2.64 -0.37
N TRP A 31 -6.75 3.43 0.60
CA TRP A 31 -5.33 3.60 0.91
C TRP A 31 -4.96 2.67 2.05
N VAL A 32 -3.96 1.82 1.84
CA VAL A 32 -3.42 0.92 2.85
C VAL A 32 -1.95 1.27 3.09
N VAL A 33 -1.61 1.53 4.35
CA VAL A 33 -0.23 1.64 4.80
C VAL A 33 0.10 0.36 5.54
N ALA A 34 1.04 -0.42 5.02
CA ALA A 34 1.38 -1.73 5.54
C ALA A 34 2.91 -1.91 5.52
N HIS A 35 3.41 -2.69 6.47
CA HIS A 35 4.79 -3.15 6.55
C HIS A 35 4.93 -4.67 6.38
N ALA A 36 3.83 -5.44 6.47
CA ALA A 36 3.85 -6.89 6.31
C ALA A 36 3.92 -7.30 4.83
N GLU A 37 5.06 -7.82 4.40
CA GLU A 37 5.28 -8.28 3.00
C GLU A 37 4.20 -9.28 2.54
N ALA A 38 3.76 -10.20 3.41
CA ALA A 38 2.69 -11.15 3.07
C ALA A 38 1.34 -10.47 2.75
N LEU A 39 1.01 -9.36 3.44
CA LEU A 39 -0.18 -8.56 3.13
C LEU A 39 0.02 -7.76 1.85
N ILE A 40 1.21 -7.17 1.67
CA ILE A 40 1.57 -6.38 0.48
C ILE A 40 1.46 -7.24 -0.78
N THR A 41 2.10 -8.43 -0.80
CA THR A 41 2.04 -9.35 -1.94
C THR A 41 0.61 -9.78 -2.25
N ALA A 42 -0.18 -10.12 -1.22
CA ALA A 42 -1.57 -10.53 -1.42
C ALA A 42 -2.46 -9.40 -1.98
N LEU A 43 -2.16 -8.14 -1.65
CA LEU A 43 -2.85 -6.97 -2.22
C LEU A 43 -2.37 -6.64 -3.63
N GLU A 44 -1.07 -6.79 -3.91
CA GLU A 44 -0.47 -6.53 -5.23
C GLU A 44 -1.05 -7.44 -6.32
N ASP A 45 -1.43 -8.68 -5.97
CA ASP A 45 -2.13 -9.61 -6.86
C ASP A 45 -3.56 -9.14 -7.22
N SER A 46 -4.10 -8.13 -6.54
CA SER A 46 -5.47 -7.64 -6.79
C SER A 46 -5.52 -6.67 -7.99
N PRO A 47 -6.49 -6.82 -8.91
CA PRO A 47 -6.64 -5.91 -10.04
C PRO A 47 -6.83 -4.45 -9.59
N GLY A 48 -6.10 -3.53 -10.19
CA GLY A 48 -6.17 -2.10 -9.86
C GLY A 48 -5.38 -1.69 -8.61
N CYS A 49 -4.68 -2.62 -7.96
CA CYS A 49 -3.76 -2.28 -6.89
C CYS A 49 -2.54 -1.55 -7.44
N THR A 50 -2.20 -0.41 -6.83
CA THR A 50 -0.96 0.32 -7.13
C THR A 50 -0.08 0.30 -5.89
N LEU A 51 1.06 -0.41 -5.97
CA LEU A 51 2.03 -0.46 -4.89
C LEU A 51 2.96 0.75 -4.93
N LEU A 52 3.05 1.47 -3.82
CA LEU A 52 4.01 2.56 -3.61
C LEU A 52 4.99 2.14 -2.52
N ARG A 53 6.15 1.59 -2.93
CA ARG A 53 7.20 1.19 -1.98
C ARG A 53 8.00 2.41 -1.56
N LEU A 54 7.86 2.82 -0.30
CA LEU A 54 8.60 3.95 0.27
C LEU A 54 9.93 3.47 0.86
N GLU A 55 10.98 4.24 0.63
CA GLU A 55 12.32 3.99 1.15
C GLU A 55 12.78 5.13 2.05
N ARG A 56 13.61 4.80 3.03
CA ARG A 56 14.24 5.80 3.89
C ARG A 56 15.70 5.95 3.50
N GLU A 57 16.08 7.13 3.04
CA GLU A 57 17.47 7.48 2.68
C GLU A 57 17.88 8.73 3.45
N LEU A 58 18.98 8.65 4.21
CA LEU A 58 19.54 9.78 4.99
C LEU A 58 18.52 10.52 5.88
N GLY A 59 17.49 9.81 6.39
CA GLY A 59 16.43 10.38 7.22
C GLY A 59 15.26 11.00 6.47
N ALA A 60 15.28 11.01 5.13
CA ALA A 60 14.16 11.40 4.29
C ALA A 60 13.36 10.19 3.80
N THR A 61 12.05 10.36 3.61
CA THR A 61 11.18 9.38 2.94
C THR A 61 11.17 9.64 1.45
N LEU A 62 11.52 8.63 0.66
CA LEU A 62 11.59 8.68 -0.79
C LEU A 62 10.66 7.65 -1.41
N LEU A 63 10.16 7.96 -2.60
CA LEU A 63 9.54 6.99 -3.50
C LEU A 63 10.55 6.76 -4.65
N PRO A 64 11.15 5.56 -4.75
CA PRO A 64 12.15 5.27 -5.78
C PRO A 64 11.61 5.56 -7.18
N GLY A 65 12.48 6.07 -8.05
CA GLY A 65 12.14 6.37 -9.44
C GLY A 65 11.43 7.71 -9.67
N GLN A 66 11.07 8.49 -8.64
CA GLN A 66 10.62 9.87 -8.81
C GLN A 66 11.78 10.87 -8.84
N THR A 67 11.79 11.74 -9.84
CA THR A 67 12.68 12.89 -9.91
C THR A 67 12.29 13.98 -8.91
N VAL A 68 13.22 14.89 -8.60
CA VAL A 68 12.98 16.02 -7.67
C VAL A 68 11.79 16.88 -8.08
N LEU A 69 11.60 17.08 -9.39
CA LEU A 69 10.50 17.88 -9.95
C LEU A 69 9.15 17.15 -9.86
N GLU A 70 9.14 15.83 -10.03
CA GLU A 70 7.93 15.01 -9.90
C GLU A 70 7.44 14.93 -8.44
N ARG A 71 8.36 14.91 -7.46
CA ARG A 71 8.02 14.94 -6.02
C ARG A 71 7.20 16.16 -5.60
N ALA A 72 7.37 17.29 -6.27
CA ALA A 72 6.64 18.52 -5.94
C ALA A 72 5.19 18.53 -6.46
N ALA A 73 4.87 17.67 -7.43
CA ALA A 73 3.56 17.60 -8.07
C ALA A 73 2.90 16.25 -7.78
N TRP A 74 2.48 16.03 -6.54
CA TRP A 74 1.70 14.83 -6.21
C TRP A 74 0.42 14.79 -7.05
N ARG A 75 0.29 13.75 -7.87
CA ARG A 75 -0.93 13.46 -8.63
C ARG A 75 -1.60 12.27 -7.99
N TRP A 76 -2.82 12.46 -7.50
CA TRP A 76 -3.60 11.36 -6.98
C TRP A 76 -3.78 10.30 -8.09
N PRO A 77 -3.49 9.02 -7.80
CA PRO A 77 -3.82 7.92 -8.71
C PRO A 77 -5.33 7.95 -9.00
N ALA A 78 -5.68 7.89 -10.29
CA ALA A 78 -7.06 7.82 -10.78
C ALA A 78 -7.63 6.40 -10.66
#